data_AF-A0A534JLT2-F1
#
_entry.id   AF-A0A534JLT2-F1
#
_cell.length_a   1.000
_cell.length_b   1.000
_cell.length_c   1.000
_cell.angle_alpha   90.00
_cell.angle_beta   90.00
_cell.angle_gamma   90.00
#
_symmetry.space_group_name_H-M   'P 1'
#
loop_
_entity.id
_entity.type
_entity.pdbx_description
1 polymer ?
#
loop_
_entity_poly.entity_id
_entity_poly.type
_entity_poly.pdbx_seq_one_letter_code
_entity_poly.pdbx_strand_id
1 'polypeptide(L)' 'GRRGHGEGPYPMREGMNRFLKLVEITFRRDPDTNRPRINKLGSRLDREQKSSGEYYYALA' A
#
# COMPACT_ATOMS: atom_id res chain seq x y z
N GLY A 1 -28.98 11.68 -1.29
CA GLY A 1 -27.62 11.68 -1.86
C GLY A 1 -26.64 11.03 -0.90
N ARG A 2 -25.47 10.56 -1.38
CA ARG A 2 -24.38 10.04 -0.53
C ARG A 2 -23.36 11.16 -0.28
N ARG A 3 -22.85 11.27 0.95
CA ARG A 3 -21.78 12.21 1.35
C ARG A 3 -20.49 11.43 1.56
N GLY A 4 -19.36 11.97 1.09
CA GLY A 4 -18.02 11.44 1.33
C GLY A 4 -17.25 12.33 2.29
N HIS A 5 -16.31 11.73 3.04
CA HIS A 5 -15.37 12.47 3.89
C HIS A 5 -13.96 12.25 3.36
N GLY A 6 -13.24 13.35 3.10
CA GLY A 6 -11.83 13.32 2.75
C GLY A 6 -11.01 13.56 4.01
N GLU A 7 -10.11 12.63 4.31
CA GLU A 7 -9.08 12.86 5.32
C GLU A 7 -7.91 13.64 4.70
N GLY A 8 -7.23 14.44 5.54
CA GLY A 8 -6.30 15.51 5.14
C GLY A 8 -5.17 15.12 4.17
N PRO A 9 -4.35 16.10 3.74
CA PRO A 9 -3.22 15.79 2.89
C PRO A 9 -2.19 14.98 3.69
N TYR A 10 -1.94 13.75 3.24
CA TYR A 10 -0.91 12.88 3.81
C TYR A 10 0.32 12.83 2.89
N PRO A 11 1.54 12.63 3.44
CA PRO A 11 2.65 12.16 2.64
C PRO A 11 2.26 10.87 1.89
N MET A 12 2.72 10.72 0.66
CA MET A 12 2.32 9.62 -0.22
C MET A 12 2.41 8.25 0.46
N ARG A 13 3.52 7.97 1.16
CA ARG A 13 3.70 6.70 1.88
C ARG A 13 2.64 6.48 2.96
N GLU A 14 2.35 7.50 3.77
CA GLU A 14 1.38 7.39 4.85
C GLU A 14 -0.04 7.22 4.30
N GLY A 15 -0.45 8.08 3.36
CA GLY A 15 -1.78 8.02 2.76
C GLY A 15 -2.04 6.70 2.03
N MET A 16 -1.05 6.23 1.26
CA MET A 16 -1.16 4.94 0.56
C MET A 16 -1.17 3.76 1.51
N ASN A 17 -0.36 3.77 2.58
CA ASN A 17 -0.42 2.70 3.59
C ASN A 17 -1.79 2.65 4.29
N ARG A 18 -2.38 3.80 4.65
CA ARG A 18 -3.73 3.88 5.22
C ARG A 18 -4.77 3.32 4.25
N PHE A 19 -4.79 3.82 3.01
CA PHE A 19 -5.77 3.42 2.00
C PHE A 19 -5.66 1.93 1.63
N LEU A 20 -4.46 1.45 1.34
CA LEU A 20 -4.22 0.08 0.89
C LEU A 20 -4.48 -0.95 1.99
N LYS A 21 -4.29 -0.57 3.26
CA LYS A 21 -4.70 -1.38 4.41
C LYS A 21 -6.21 -1.61 4.45
N LEU A 22 -7.02 -0.59 4.15
CA LEU A 22 -8.48 -0.71 4.13
C LEU A 22 -9.00 -1.68 3.05
N VAL A 23 -8.27 -1.81 1.94
CA VAL A 23 -8.62 -2.70 0.82
C VAL A 23 -7.80 -3.99 0.79
N GLU A 24 -6.98 -4.25 1.82
CA GLU A 24 -6.16 -5.45 2.02
C GLU A 24 -5.23 -5.82 0.84
N ILE A 25 -4.72 -4.82 0.12
CA ILE A 25 -3.82 -4.98 -1.02
C ILE A 25 -2.43 -4.45 -0.68
N THR A 26 -1.37 -5.15 -1.08
CA THR A 26 0.00 -4.64 -0.96
C THR A 26 0.65 -4.39 -2.32
N PHE A 27 1.54 -3.41 -2.35
CA PHE A 27 2.37 -3.05 -3.49
C PHE A 27 3.86 -3.20 -3.15
N ARG A 28 4.65 -3.46 -4.19
CA ARG A 28 6.12 -3.42 -4.18
C ARG A 28 6.62 -2.44 -5.21
N ARG A 29 7.87 -2.00 -5.07
CA ARG A 29 8.54 -1.18 -6.09
C ARG A 29 9.34 -2.07 -7.03
N ASP A 30 9.13 -1.87 -8.32
CA ASP A 30 9.94 -2.46 -9.38
C ASP A 30 11.34 -1.81 -9.37
N PRO A 31 12.44 -2.58 -9.26
CA PRO A 31 13.78 -2.02 -9.09
C PRO A 31 14.27 -1.26 -10.33
N ASP A 32 13.86 -1.69 -11.53
CA ASP A 32 14.32 -1.10 -12.79
C ASP A 32 13.54 0.17 -13.13
N THR A 33 12.23 0.15 -12.93
CA THR A 33 11.33 1.22 -13.38
C THR A 33 10.81 2.10 -12.27
N ASN A 34 11.07 1.75 -11.01
CA ASN A 34 10.53 2.43 -9.82
C ASN A 34 8.99 2.45 -9.75
N ARG A 35 8.31 1.65 -10.59
CA ARG A 35 6.85 1.61 -10.66
C ARG A 35 6.27 0.77 -9.52
N PRO A 36 5.15 1.18 -8.92
CA PRO A 36 4.42 0.36 -7.98
C PRO A 36 3.78 -0.84 -8.73
N ARG A 37 4.01 -2.05 -8.22
CA ARG A 37 3.42 -3.30 -8.72
C ARG A 37 2.62 -3.96 -7.61
N ILE A 38 1.40 -4.39 -7.92
CA ILE A 38 0.57 -5.13 -6.96
C ILE A 38 1.22 -6.49 -6.65
N ASN A 39 1.22 -6.87 -5.38
CA ASN A 39 1.60 -8.23 -5.00
C ASN A 39 0.45 -9.20 -5.22
N LYS A 40 0.78 -10.46 -5.53
CA LYS A 40 -0.23 -11.51 -5.56
C LYS A 40 -0.74 -11.76 -4.14
N LEU A 41 -2.06 -11.80 -3.98
CA LEU A 41 -2.72 -12.05 -2.70
C LEU A 41 -2.18 -13.33 -2.05
N GLY A 42 -1.79 -13.24 -0.78
CA GLY A 42 -1.28 -14.38 0.00
C GLY A 42 0.13 -14.84 -0.38
N SER A 43 0.80 -14.17 -1.31
CA SER A 43 2.22 -14.40 -1.57
C SER A 43 3.07 -14.15 -0.32
N ARG A 44 4.27 -14.73 -0.26
CA ARG A 44 5.21 -14.51 0.86
C ARG A 44 5.39 -13.01 1.16
N LEU A 45 5.63 -12.22 0.12
CA LEU A 45 5.86 -10.77 0.25
C LEU A 45 4.59 -10.02 0.69
N ASP A 46 3.41 -10.38 0.19
CA ASP A 46 2.13 -9.80 0.64
C ASP A 46 1.93 -10.02 2.15
N ARG A 47 2.22 -11.23 2.65
CA ARG A 47 2.10 -11.55 4.08
C ARG A 47 3.10 -10.79 4.94
N GLU A 48 4.36 -10.72 4.50
CA GLU A 48 5.41 -9.98 5.21
C GLU A 48 5.06 -8.48 5.31
N GLN A 49 4.65 -7.87 4.19
CA GLN A 49 4.26 -6.46 4.15
C GLN A 49 3.01 -6.17 5.00
N LYS A 50 2.00 -7.06 4.98
CA LYS A 50 0.84 -6.95 5.87
C LYS A 50 1.25 -7.03 7.33
N SER A 51 2.15 -7.93 7.69
CA SER A 51 2.64 -8.07 9.07
C SER A 51 3.46 -6.87 9.56
N SER A 52 4.19 -6.19 8.66
CA SER A 52 4.97 -4.99 8.99
C SER A 52 4.17 -3.69 8.90
N GLY A 53 2.97 -3.71 8.30
CA GLY A 53 2.17 -2.51 8.06
C GLY A 53 2.59 -1.72 6.80
N GLU A 54 3.46 -2.28 5.96
CA GLU A 54 4.00 -1.63 4.75
C GLU A 54 3.24 -2.03 3.48
N TYR A 55 2.03 -1.52 3.32
CA TYR A 55 1.15 -1.82 2.18
C TYR A 55 1.59 -1.17 0.86
N TYR A 56 2.35 -0.07 0.86
CA TYR A 56 2.71 0.64 -0.37
C TYR A 56 4.08 0.26 -0.96
N TYR A 57 5.12 0.29 -0.15
CA TYR A 57 6.43 -0.32 -0.41
C TYR A 57 7.23 -0.36 0.89
N ALA A 58 8.00 -1.43 1.11
CA ALA A 58 8.98 -1.45 2.18
C ALA A 58 10.12 -0.47 1.85
N LEU A 59 10.61 0.26 2.85
CA LEU A 59 11.93 0.89 2.76
C LEU A 59 12.93 -0.26 2.73
N ALA A 60 13.52 -0.50 1.55
CA ALA A 60 14.73 -1.32 1.44
C ALA A 60 15.91 -0.51 1.99
#